data_AF-A0A9D4TZA7-F1
#
_entry.id   AF-A0A9D4TZA7-F1
#
_cell.length_a   1.000
_cell.length_b   1.000
_cell.length_c   1.000
_cell.angle_alpha   90.00
_cell.angle_beta   90.00
_cell.angle_gamma   90.00
#
_symmetry.space_group_name_H-M   'P 1'
#
loop_
_entity.id
_entity.type
_entity.pdbx_description
1 polymer ?
#
loop_
_entity_poly.entity_id
_entity_poly.type
_entity_poly.pdbx_seq_one_letter_code
_entity_poly.pdbx_strand_id
1 'polypeptide(L)'
;MSAVTTALIILAWYGSNIGVLLLNKYLLSIFKFRCPVFLTLCHMLACSCMSYAVAASRMVPLQAVKSRQQFYKISLLALIFCLTVVLGNVSLKFIPVSFNQAIGATTPAFTAGLALVLMRARETRIVYLSLLPVIVGVVIASGAEPMFNMIGFLAAVTAACARALKSVLQGLMLSDSNERMDSLSLLMYMAPVAVVALIPTTLFFEPDAPSLAMELGQNGTFWMLLFLNSFLAYFVNLTNFLVTKHTSALTLQVLGNAKGVVAVVLSLIYFRNPVNFYSVFGYGVTMTGVVMYSQAKKAAKRTAMLQKMAGAEAGGDGLLGGEQQQQQQQQQQQAAAAAAAAKGGGTNGNAAETTALLRAAEKLGSGNFGGHTIISVPANASAREQQKSGRLPMPRGFSSVYEV
;
A
#
# COMPACT_ATOMS: atom_id res chain seq x y z
N MET A 1 5.82 -5.64 13.24
CA MET A 1 7.17 -5.77 12.63
C MET A 1 7.83 -4.40 12.61
N SER A 2 9.14 -4.33 12.84
CA SER A 2 9.88 -3.07 12.99
C SER A 2 10.06 -2.36 11.63
N ALA A 3 10.20 -1.03 11.65
CA ALA A 3 10.50 -0.24 10.46
C ALA A 3 11.77 -0.72 9.72
N VAL A 4 12.71 -1.32 10.47
CA VAL A 4 13.94 -1.93 9.96
C VAL A 4 13.63 -3.10 9.01
N THR A 5 12.69 -3.99 9.34
CA THR A 5 12.31 -5.10 8.46
C THR A 5 11.75 -4.60 7.14
N THR A 6 10.90 -3.57 7.18
CA THR A 6 10.34 -2.95 5.96
C THR A 6 11.44 -2.31 5.10
N ALA A 7 12.39 -1.62 5.72
CA ALA A 7 13.53 -1.02 5.02
C ALA A 7 14.40 -2.09 4.33
N LEU A 8 14.72 -3.19 5.03
CA LEU A 8 15.48 -4.31 4.47
C LEU A 8 14.78 -4.96 3.28
N ILE A 9 13.46 -5.16 3.36
CA ILE A 9 12.67 -5.71 2.24
C ILE A 9 12.71 -4.77 1.03
N ILE A 10 12.62 -3.45 1.24
CA ILE A 10 12.73 -2.45 0.16
C ILE A 10 14.14 -2.44 -0.45
N LEU A 11 15.18 -2.53 0.38
CA LEU A 11 16.57 -2.62 -0.10
C LEU A 11 16.80 -3.88 -0.93
N ALA A 12 16.31 -5.03 -0.46
CA ALA A 12 16.36 -6.30 -1.21
C ALA A 12 15.59 -6.19 -2.53
N TRP A 13 14.44 -5.52 -2.53
CA TRP A 13 13.66 -5.26 -3.75
C TRP A 13 14.44 -4.40 -4.74
N TYR A 14 15.07 -3.30 -4.32
CA TYR A 14 15.90 -2.48 -5.21
C TYR A 14 17.13 -3.25 -5.72
N GLY A 15 17.86 -3.92 -4.82
CA GLY A 15 19.06 -4.68 -5.17
C GLY A 15 18.77 -5.77 -6.20
N SER A 16 17.72 -6.56 -5.98
CA SER A 16 17.29 -7.58 -6.94
C SER A 16 16.83 -6.98 -8.28
N ASN A 17 16.10 -5.86 -8.27
CA ASN A 17 15.68 -5.17 -9.50
C ASN A 17 16.87 -4.64 -10.31
N ILE A 18 17.87 -4.07 -9.63
CA ILE A 18 19.10 -3.58 -10.28
C ILE A 18 19.89 -4.76 -10.85
N GLY A 19 20.05 -5.84 -10.08
CA GLY A 19 20.75 -7.05 -10.53
C GLY A 19 20.12 -7.66 -11.79
N VAL A 20 18.79 -7.84 -11.80
CA VAL A 20 18.06 -8.31 -13.00
C VAL A 20 18.24 -7.34 -14.16
N LEU A 21 18.16 -6.03 -13.93
CA LEU A 21 18.32 -5.03 -14.99
C LEU A 21 19.72 -5.11 -15.63
N LEU A 22 20.77 -5.19 -14.83
CA LEU A 22 22.16 -5.27 -15.32
C LEU A 22 22.39 -6.56 -16.10
N LEU A 23 21.95 -7.70 -15.56
CA LEU A 23 22.08 -8.99 -16.23
C LEU A 23 21.22 -9.09 -17.50
N ASN A 24 20.01 -8.52 -17.51
CA ASN A 24 19.21 -8.40 -18.73
C ASN A 24 19.98 -7.60 -19.78
N LYS A 25 20.54 -6.43 -19.42
CA LYS A 25 21.33 -5.64 -20.37
C LYS A 25 22.53 -6.45 -20.90
N TYR A 26 23.23 -7.17 -20.03
CA TYR A 26 24.39 -7.97 -20.40
C TYR A 26 24.02 -9.11 -21.37
N LEU A 27 22.99 -9.90 -21.04
CA LEU A 27 22.49 -10.98 -21.89
C LEU A 27 21.97 -10.46 -23.25
N LEU A 28 21.14 -9.41 -23.22
CA LEU A 28 20.50 -8.89 -24.44
C LEU A 28 21.48 -8.14 -25.35
N SER A 29 22.46 -7.42 -24.79
CA SER A 29 23.36 -6.54 -25.56
C SER A 29 24.72 -7.16 -25.84
N ILE A 30 25.37 -7.76 -24.83
CA ILE A 30 26.74 -8.29 -24.97
C ILE A 30 26.72 -9.69 -25.58
N PHE A 31 25.89 -10.59 -25.04
CA PHE A 31 25.65 -11.92 -25.63
C PHE A 31 24.74 -11.87 -26.87
N LYS A 32 24.21 -10.69 -27.23
CA LYS A 32 23.29 -10.47 -28.36
C LYS A 32 22.05 -11.37 -28.34
N PHE A 33 21.65 -11.86 -27.17
CA PHE A 33 20.46 -12.68 -26.99
C PHE A 33 19.22 -11.78 -27.01
N ARG A 34 18.76 -11.34 -28.18
CA ARG A 34 17.69 -10.32 -28.34
C ARG A 34 16.27 -10.87 -28.14
N CYS A 35 16.09 -11.71 -27.13
CA CYS A 35 14.84 -12.43 -26.84
C CYS A 35 14.31 -12.12 -25.42
N PRO A 36 13.84 -10.88 -25.16
CA PRO A 36 13.35 -10.47 -23.83
C PRO A 36 12.08 -11.21 -23.36
N VAL A 37 11.21 -11.68 -24.25
CA VAL A 37 10.02 -12.44 -23.88
C VAL A 37 10.42 -13.84 -23.42
N PHE A 38 11.33 -14.51 -24.14
CA PHE A 38 11.94 -15.77 -23.72
C PHE A 38 12.69 -15.61 -22.39
N LEU A 39 13.42 -14.51 -22.20
CA LEU A 39 14.11 -14.24 -20.94
C LEU A 39 13.11 -14.18 -19.77
N THR A 40 11.94 -13.56 -19.98
CA THR A 40 10.87 -13.55 -18.97
C THR A 40 10.25 -14.92 -18.76
N LEU A 41 10.12 -15.74 -19.81
CA LEU A 41 9.69 -17.13 -19.70
C LEU A 41 10.65 -17.92 -18.78
N CYS A 42 11.97 -17.77 -18.95
CA CYS A 42 12.96 -18.36 -18.05
C CYS A 42 12.81 -17.87 -16.61
N HIS A 43 12.56 -16.57 -16.40
CA HIS A 43 12.32 -16.02 -15.05
C HIS A 43 11.11 -16.65 -14.38
N MET A 44 9.99 -16.75 -15.09
CA MET A 44 8.77 -17.30 -14.54
C MET A 44 8.87 -18.82 -14.33
N LEU A 45 9.58 -19.53 -15.19
CA LEU A 45 9.90 -20.95 -15.01
C LEU A 45 10.73 -21.15 -13.75
N ALA A 46 11.80 -20.37 -13.58
CA ALA A 46 12.64 -20.41 -12.39
C ALA A 46 11.83 -20.05 -11.12
N CYS A 47 10.96 -19.04 -11.18
CA CYS A 47 10.05 -18.69 -10.09
C CYS A 47 9.14 -19.86 -9.71
N SER A 48 8.60 -20.57 -10.70
CA SER A 48 7.78 -21.77 -10.47
C SER A 48 8.60 -22.85 -9.76
N CYS A 49 9.72 -23.27 -10.36
CA CYS A 49 10.58 -24.33 -9.83
C CYS A 49 11.08 -24.02 -8.41
N MET A 50 11.57 -22.81 -8.15
CA MET A 50 12.05 -22.41 -6.83
C MET A 50 10.93 -22.33 -5.79
N SER A 51 9.76 -21.82 -6.17
CA SER A 51 8.61 -21.78 -5.25
C SER A 51 8.17 -23.19 -4.85
N TYR A 52 8.17 -24.14 -5.81
CA TYR A 52 7.91 -25.55 -5.54
C TYR A 52 9.02 -26.22 -4.69
N ALA A 53 10.29 -25.87 -4.90
CA ALA A 53 11.39 -26.40 -4.10
C ALA A 53 11.30 -25.93 -2.63
N VAL A 54 11.01 -24.64 -2.41
CA VAL A 54 10.80 -24.10 -1.05
C VAL A 54 9.55 -24.73 -0.41
N ALA A 55 8.47 -24.90 -1.18
CA ALA A 55 7.28 -25.62 -0.76
C ALA A 55 7.57 -27.05 -0.30
N ALA A 56 8.35 -27.80 -1.09
CA ALA A 56 8.74 -29.18 -0.80
C ALA A 56 9.63 -29.27 0.46
N SER A 57 10.47 -28.26 0.71
CA SER A 57 11.34 -28.19 1.89
C SER A 57 10.61 -27.96 3.22
N ARG A 58 9.28 -27.73 3.21
CA ARG A 58 8.44 -27.44 4.39
C ARG A 58 8.89 -26.23 5.23
N MET A 59 9.81 -25.41 4.74
CA MET A 59 10.31 -24.23 5.44
C MET A 59 9.26 -23.14 5.65
N VAL A 60 8.18 -23.14 4.86
CA VAL A 60 7.11 -22.14 4.92
C VAL A 60 5.75 -22.84 4.85
N PRO A 61 4.78 -22.52 5.74
CA PRO A 61 3.44 -23.08 5.67
C PRO A 61 2.73 -22.58 4.40
N LEU A 62 2.49 -23.50 3.45
CA LEU A 62 1.79 -23.20 2.22
C LEU A 62 0.29 -23.10 2.46
N GLN A 63 -0.32 -22.07 1.89
CA GLN A 63 -1.76 -21.95 1.86
C GLN A 63 -2.29 -22.58 0.58
N ALA A 64 -3.11 -23.63 0.73
CA ALA A 64 -3.82 -24.23 -0.38
C ALA A 64 -4.86 -23.26 -0.94
N VAL A 65 -5.11 -23.33 -2.25
CA VAL A 65 -6.20 -22.58 -2.88
C VAL A 65 -7.53 -23.04 -2.29
N LYS A 66 -8.29 -22.10 -1.70
CA LYS A 66 -9.55 -22.41 -0.99
C LYS A 66 -10.72 -22.67 -1.94
N SER A 67 -10.70 -22.09 -3.15
CA SER A 67 -11.83 -22.13 -4.09
C SER A 67 -11.39 -21.99 -5.56
N ARG A 68 -12.17 -22.56 -6.48
CA ARG A 68 -12.00 -22.37 -7.94
C ARG A 68 -12.00 -20.89 -8.32
N GLN A 69 -12.81 -20.07 -7.66
CA GLN A 69 -12.87 -18.62 -7.91
C GLN A 69 -11.54 -17.93 -7.56
N GLN A 70 -10.88 -18.36 -6.49
CA GLN A 70 -9.56 -17.85 -6.10
C GLN A 70 -8.51 -18.24 -7.15
N PHE A 71 -8.57 -19.47 -7.67
CA PHE A 71 -7.70 -19.89 -8.78
C PHE A 71 -7.91 -19.03 -10.03
N TYR A 72 -9.15 -18.78 -10.45
CA TYR A 72 -9.44 -17.92 -11.61
C TYR A 72 -8.87 -16.51 -11.44
N LYS A 73 -8.95 -15.93 -10.24
CA LYS A 73 -8.33 -14.61 -9.94
C LYS A 73 -6.81 -14.65 -10.05
N ILE A 74 -6.16 -15.71 -9.55
CA ILE A 74 -4.70 -15.90 -9.69
C ILE A 74 -4.32 -16.04 -11.16
N SER A 75 -5.08 -16.84 -11.92
CA SER A 75 -4.83 -17.03 -13.34
C SER A 75 -5.00 -15.71 -14.11
N LEU A 76 -6.05 -14.95 -13.82
CA LEU A 76 -6.25 -13.62 -14.41
C LEU A 76 -5.07 -12.68 -14.08
N LEU A 77 -4.60 -12.67 -12.83
CA LEU A 77 -3.43 -11.89 -12.42
C LEU A 77 -2.17 -12.27 -13.20
N ALA A 78 -1.94 -13.57 -13.42
CA ALA A 78 -0.84 -14.09 -14.23
C ALA A 78 -0.94 -13.63 -15.70
N LEU A 79 -2.12 -13.73 -16.29
CA LEU A 79 -2.36 -13.29 -17.68
C LEU A 79 -2.13 -11.79 -17.85
N ILE A 80 -2.62 -10.96 -16.93
CA ILE A 80 -2.41 -9.50 -16.96
C ILE A 80 -0.92 -9.15 -16.81
N PHE A 81 -0.19 -9.92 -15.99
CA PHE A 81 1.26 -9.77 -15.88
C PHE A 81 1.97 -10.11 -17.20
N CYS A 82 1.62 -11.22 -17.85
CA CYS A 82 2.16 -11.56 -19.16
C CYS A 82 1.87 -10.45 -20.18
N LEU A 83 0.62 -10.00 -20.25
CA LEU A 83 0.19 -8.92 -21.14
C LEU A 83 1.03 -7.64 -20.92
N THR A 84 1.25 -7.27 -19.66
CA THR A 84 2.12 -6.14 -19.29
C THR A 84 3.52 -6.27 -19.87
N VAL A 85 4.14 -7.45 -19.71
CA VAL A 85 5.53 -7.69 -20.17
C VAL A 85 5.60 -7.62 -21.68
N VAL A 86 4.66 -8.27 -22.38
CA VAL A 86 4.63 -8.31 -23.84
C VAL A 86 4.46 -6.91 -24.41
N LEU A 87 3.44 -6.18 -23.97
CA LEU A 87 3.19 -4.82 -24.44
C LEU A 87 4.30 -3.84 -24.06
N GLY A 88 4.93 -4.04 -22.90
CA GLY A 88 6.12 -3.30 -22.48
C GLY A 88 7.31 -3.51 -23.42
N ASN A 89 7.55 -4.75 -23.85
CA ASN A 89 8.63 -5.04 -24.82
C ASN A 89 8.28 -4.59 -26.24
N VAL A 90 7.02 -4.79 -26.66
CA VAL A 90 6.54 -4.33 -27.97
C VAL A 90 6.67 -2.82 -28.10
N SER A 91 6.28 -2.05 -27.07
CA SER A 91 6.43 -0.59 -27.10
C SER A 91 7.88 -0.14 -27.27
N LEU A 92 8.85 -0.78 -26.60
CA LEU A 92 10.27 -0.46 -26.74
C LEU A 92 10.85 -0.73 -28.13
N LYS A 93 10.17 -1.52 -28.99
CA LYS A 93 10.56 -1.68 -30.40
C LYS A 93 10.25 -0.45 -31.24
N PHE A 94 9.26 0.35 -30.83
CA PHE A 94 8.71 1.44 -31.62
C PHE A 94 9.00 2.83 -31.03
N ILE A 95 9.20 2.93 -29.71
CA ILE A 95 9.43 4.20 -29.03
C ILE A 95 10.69 4.20 -28.14
N PRO A 96 11.35 5.36 -27.97
CA PRO A 96 12.48 5.50 -27.06
C PRO A 96 12.16 5.11 -25.62
N VAL A 97 13.19 4.62 -24.90
CA VAL A 97 13.07 4.24 -23.49
C VAL A 97 12.59 5.41 -22.63
N SER A 98 13.11 6.61 -22.83
CA SER A 98 12.69 7.83 -22.11
C SER A 98 11.20 8.08 -22.24
N PHE A 99 10.68 8.03 -23.47
CA PHE A 99 9.27 8.23 -23.76
C PHE A 99 8.40 7.13 -23.14
N ASN A 100 8.82 5.87 -23.25
CA ASN A 100 8.12 4.75 -22.65
C ASN A 100 8.04 4.85 -21.11
N GLN A 101 9.12 5.27 -20.46
CA GLN A 101 9.13 5.47 -19.01
C GLN A 101 8.24 6.63 -18.58
N ALA A 102 8.17 7.71 -19.37
CA ALA A 102 7.24 8.82 -19.10
C ALA A 102 5.78 8.35 -19.18
N ILE A 103 5.40 7.60 -20.21
CA ILE A 103 4.06 6.98 -20.30
C ILE A 103 3.85 6.05 -19.11
N GLY A 104 4.84 5.23 -18.76
CA GLY A 104 4.78 4.32 -17.63
C GLY A 104 4.60 5.00 -16.27
N ALA A 105 5.08 6.23 -16.10
CA ALA A 105 4.90 7.02 -14.88
C ALA A 105 3.43 7.39 -14.60
N THR A 106 2.54 7.24 -15.59
CA THR A 106 1.07 7.42 -15.44
C THR A 106 0.37 6.24 -14.77
N THR A 107 1.07 5.12 -14.52
CA THR A 107 0.50 3.93 -13.86
C THR A 107 -0.31 4.27 -12.59
N PRO A 108 0.14 5.16 -11.69
CA PRO A 108 -0.66 5.54 -10.52
C PRO A 108 -1.98 6.23 -10.83
N ALA A 109 -2.08 6.97 -11.94
CA ALA A 109 -3.32 7.59 -12.38
C ALA A 109 -4.34 6.51 -12.78
N PHE A 110 -3.91 5.54 -13.58
CA PHE A 110 -4.73 4.37 -13.91
C PHE A 110 -5.11 3.57 -12.67
N THR A 111 -4.17 3.38 -11.73
CA THR A 111 -4.44 2.66 -10.48
C THR A 111 -5.50 3.37 -9.64
N ALA A 112 -5.43 4.69 -9.49
CA ALA A 112 -6.43 5.46 -8.74
C ALA A 112 -7.83 5.38 -9.39
N GLY A 113 -7.90 5.42 -10.72
CA GLY A 113 -9.15 5.24 -11.47
C GLY A 113 -9.73 3.84 -11.30
N LEU A 114 -8.91 2.80 -11.50
CA LEU A 114 -9.34 1.41 -11.35
C LEU A 114 -9.74 1.08 -9.91
N ALA A 115 -9.03 1.59 -8.91
CA ALA A 115 -9.40 1.42 -7.50
C ALA A 115 -10.77 2.06 -7.19
N LEU A 116 -11.07 3.22 -7.77
CA LEU A 116 -12.38 3.85 -7.64
C LEU A 116 -13.49 3.00 -8.28
N VAL A 117 -13.27 2.46 -9.49
CA VAL A 117 -14.27 1.68 -10.22
C VAL A 117 -14.49 0.29 -9.60
N LEU A 118 -13.41 -0.44 -9.33
CA LEU A 118 -13.47 -1.84 -8.90
C LEU A 118 -13.69 -1.99 -7.39
N MET A 119 -13.10 -1.11 -6.58
CA MET A 119 -13.15 -1.23 -5.11
C MET A 119 -14.08 -0.20 -4.48
N ARG A 120 -14.64 0.76 -5.25
CA ARG A 120 -15.34 1.94 -4.74
C ARG A 120 -14.53 2.72 -3.69
N ALA A 121 -13.19 2.59 -3.74
CA ALA A 121 -12.27 3.24 -2.83
C ALA A 121 -11.99 4.66 -3.34
N ARG A 122 -12.56 5.66 -2.66
CA ARG A 122 -12.38 7.07 -3.03
C ARG A 122 -11.11 7.63 -2.40
N GLU A 123 -10.30 8.28 -3.23
CA GLU A 123 -9.13 9.02 -2.75
C GLU A 123 -9.48 10.46 -2.37
N THR A 124 -8.59 11.12 -1.63
CA THR A 124 -8.76 12.54 -1.31
C THR A 124 -8.65 13.40 -2.57
N ARG A 125 -9.33 14.55 -2.59
CA ARG A 125 -9.28 15.48 -3.74
C ARG A 125 -7.85 15.88 -4.11
N ILE A 126 -6.99 16.04 -3.11
CA ILE A 126 -5.57 16.39 -3.28
C ILE A 126 -4.83 15.29 -4.06
N VAL A 127 -5.13 14.01 -3.81
CA VAL A 127 -4.53 12.89 -4.55
C VAL A 127 -4.96 12.93 -6.02
N TYR A 128 -6.23 13.19 -6.33
CA TYR A 128 -6.67 13.31 -7.73
C TYR A 128 -6.05 14.52 -8.43
N LEU A 129 -5.98 15.68 -7.77
CA LEU A 129 -5.35 16.89 -8.34
C LEU A 129 -3.86 16.67 -8.61
N SER A 130 -3.16 15.93 -7.75
CA SER A 130 -1.74 15.60 -7.94
C SER A 130 -1.45 14.69 -9.14
N LEU A 131 -2.47 14.02 -9.69
CA LEU A 131 -2.35 13.21 -10.91
C LEU A 131 -2.49 14.03 -12.20
N LEU A 132 -3.07 15.24 -12.14
CA LEU A 132 -3.23 16.09 -13.33
C LEU A 132 -1.89 16.42 -14.01
N PRO A 133 -0.83 16.84 -13.29
CA PRO A 133 0.47 17.09 -13.92
C PRO A 133 1.07 15.83 -14.56
N VAL A 134 0.79 14.64 -14.02
CA VAL A 134 1.27 13.37 -14.60
C VAL A 134 0.66 13.15 -15.99
N ILE A 135 -0.65 13.37 -16.13
CA ILE A 135 -1.34 13.21 -17.42
C ILE A 135 -0.94 14.33 -18.40
N VAL A 136 -0.95 15.59 -17.94
CA VAL A 136 -0.57 16.75 -18.77
C VAL A 136 0.86 16.61 -19.29
N GLY A 137 1.81 16.20 -18.43
CA GLY A 137 3.20 16.01 -18.83
C GLY A 137 3.37 14.97 -19.92
N VAL A 138 2.65 13.84 -19.85
CA VAL A 138 2.68 12.82 -20.91
C VAL A 138 2.02 13.29 -22.19
N VAL A 139 0.92 14.06 -22.13
CA VAL A 139 0.30 14.64 -23.32
C VAL A 139 1.27 15.59 -24.04
N ILE A 140 1.93 16.49 -23.29
CA ILE A 140 2.95 17.40 -23.84
C ILE A 140 4.11 16.61 -24.44
N ALA A 141 4.64 15.63 -23.70
CA ALA A 141 5.75 14.82 -24.18
C ALA A 141 5.39 14.05 -25.45
N SER A 142 4.17 13.51 -25.53
CA SER A 142 3.68 12.74 -26.69
C SER A 142 3.55 13.60 -27.95
N GLY A 143 3.04 14.83 -27.82
CA GLY A 143 2.92 15.77 -28.95
C GLY A 143 4.26 16.33 -29.43
N ALA A 144 5.28 16.32 -28.57
CA ALA A 144 6.61 16.85 -28.89
C ALA A 144 7.64 15.79 -29.29
N GLU A 145 7.33 14.50 -29.13
CA GLU A 145 8.28 13.40 -29.29
C GLU A 145 8.67 13.20 -30.77
N PRO A 146 9.96 13.39 -31.15
CA PRO A 146 10.37 13.28 -32.55
C PRO A 146 10.24 11.86 -33.12
N MET A 147 10.42 10.86 -32.26
CA MET A 147 10.34 9.43 -32.61
C MET A 147 8.97 8.84 -32.20
N PHE A 148 7.91 9.66 -32.23
CA PHE A 148 6.58 9.19 -31.88
C PHE A 148 6.09 8.12 -32.85
N ASN A 149 5.67 6.98 -32.30
CA ASN A 149 5.02 5.92 -33.04
C ASN A 149 3.73 5.51 -32.33
N MET A 150 2.60 5.55 -33.04
CA MET A 150 1.27 5.29 -32.47
C MET A 150 1.14 3.87 -31.91
N ILE A 151 1.69 2.86 -32.60
CA ILE A 151 1.65 1.46 -32.14
C ILE A 151 2.44 1.32 -30.83
N GLY A 152 3.64 1.91 -30.79
CA GLY A 152 4.46 1.92 -29.58
C GLY A 152 3.81 2.66 -28.41
N PHE A 153 3.19 3.81 -28.69
CA PHE A 153 2.46 4.61 -27.71
C PHE A 153 1.26 3.85 -27.12
N LEU A 154 0.39 3.30 -27.97
CA LEU A 154 -0.77 2.51 -27.55
C LEU A 154 -0.37 1.26 -26.76
N ALA A 155 0.69 0.57 -27.20
CA ALA A 155 1.26 -0.56 -26.47
C ALA A 155 1.75 -0.13 -25.07
N ALA A 156 2.46 1.00 -24.95
CA ALA A 156 2.96 1.51 -23.66
C ALA A 156 1.83 1.94 -22.71
N VAL A 157 0.80 2.64 -23.22
CA VAL A 157 -0.38 3.04 -22.43
C VAL A 157 -1.14 1.80 -21.95
N THR A 158 -1.36 0.83 -22.83
CA THR A 158 -2.05 -0.42 -22.48
C THR A 158 -1.22 -1.22 -21.46
N ALA A 159 0.11 -1.25 -21.59
CA ALA A 159 0.99 -1.85 -20.59
C ALA A 159 0.94 -1.13 -19.24
N ALA A 160 0.80 0.20 -19.21
CA ALA A 160 0.63 0.96 -17.98
C ALA A 160 -0.71 0.67 -17.30
N CYS A 161 -1.80 0.61 -18.08
CA CYS A 161 -3.12 0.23 -17.58
C CYS A 161 -3.14 -1.22 -17.04
N ALA A 162 -2.54 -2.16 -17.77
CA ALA A 162 -2.41 -3.56 -17.33
C ALA A 162 -1.58 -3.67 -16.04
N ARG A 163 -0.50 -2.90 -15.88
CA ARG A 163 0.28 -2.81 -14.63
C ARG A 163 -0.54 -2.30 -13.46
N ALA A 164 -1.36 -1.28 -13.71
CA ALA A 164 -2.26 -0.73 -12.70
C ALA A 164 -3.29 -1.78 -12.27
N LEU A 165 -3.94 -2.44 -13.23
CA LEU A 165 -4.90 -3.52 -12.96
C LEU A 165 -4.25 -4.68 -12.19
N LYS A 166 -3.07 -5.13 -12.62
CA LYS A 166 -2.28 -6.15 -11.89
C LYS A 166 -2.08 -5.72 -10.44
N SER A 167 -1.64 -4.48 -10.23
CA SER A 167 -1.33 -3.96 -8.90
C SER A 167 -2.56 -3.87 -7.99
N VAL A 168 -3.72 -3.47 -8.54
CA VAL A 168 -5.00 -3.43 -7.82
C VAL A 168 -5.47 -4.83 -7.45
N LEU A 169 -5.49 -5.77 -8.41
CA LEU A 169 -5.88 -7.16 -8.16
C LEU A 169 -4.95 -7.84 -7.16
N GLN A 170 -3.63 -7.67 -7.31
CA GLN A 170 -2.64 -8.18 -6.36
C GLN A 170 -2.86 -7.61 -4.95
N GLY A 171 -3.16 -6.30 -4.85
CA GLY A 171 -3.46 -5.65 -3.57
C GLY A 171 -4.72 -6.21 -2.89
N LEU A 172 -5.77 -6.47 -3.66
CA LEU A 172 -7.00 -7.11 -3.18
C LEU A 172 -6.71 -8.50 -2.61
N MET A 173 -6.01 -9.36 -3.37
CA MET A 173 -5.72 -10.74 -2.97
C MET A 173 -4.82 -10.85 -1.73
N LEU A 174 -3.93 -9.87 -1.52
CA LEU A 174 -3.05 -9.81 -0.34
C LEU A 174 -3.74 -9.21 0.90
N SER A 175 -4.78 -8.39 0.71
CA SER A 175 -5.40 -7.61 1.80
C SER A 175 -6.70 -8.20 2.31
N ASP A 176 -7.50 -8.85 1.46
CA ASP A 176 -8.80 -9.39 1.81
C ASP A 176 -8.69 -10.54 2.83
N SER A 177 -9.43 -10.48 3.93
CA SER A 177 -9.41 -11.48 5.00
C SER A 177 -9.93 -12.85 4.56
N ASN A 178 -10.80 -12.90 3.53
CA ASN A 178 -11.39 -14.15 3.07
C ASN A 178 -10.48 -14.87 2.04
N GLU A 179 -9.77 -14.10 1.19
CA GLU A 179 -8.89 -14.59 0.12
C GLU A 179 -7.39 -14.46 0.41
N ARG A 180 -7.01 -14.06 1.64
CA ARG A 180 -5.63 -13.79 2.04
C ARG A 180 -4.70 -14.95 1.69
N MET A 181 -3.85 -14.72 0.70
CA MET A 181 -2.82 -15.65 0.25
C MET A 181 -1.44 -15.14 0.70
N ASP A 182 -0.60 -16.01 1.23
CA ASP A 182 0.79 -15.64 1.50
C ASP A 182 1.53 -15.31 0.18
N SER A 183 2.47 -14.37 0.25
CA SER A 183 3.25 -13.89 -0.89
C SER A 183 3.95 -15.01 -1.65
N LEU A 184 4.43 -16.03 -0.93
CA LEU A 184 5.10 -17.18 -1.53
C LEU A 184 4.09 -18.11 -2.24
N SER A 185 2.96 -18.41 -1.60
CA SER A 185 1.90 -19.23 -2.20
C SER A 185 1.30 -18.54 -3.43
N LEU A 186 1.11 -17.22 -3.40
CA LEU A 186 0.64 -16.45 -4.56
C LEU A 186 1.61 -16.55 -5.75
N LEU A 187 2.93 -16.42 -5.50
CA LEU A 187 3.95 -16.60 -6.54
C LEU A 187 3.93 -18.02 -7.11
N MET A 188 3.84 -19.02 -6.24
CA MET A 188 3.81 -20.43 -6.61
C MET A 188 2.67 -20.77 -7.57
N TYR A 189 1.47 -20.21 -7.36
CA TYR A 189 0.33 -20.45 -8.25
C TYR A 189 0.31 -19.54 -9.49
N MET A 190 0.82 -18.31 -9.39
CA MET A 190 0.87 -17.38 -10.51
C MET A 190 1.92 -17.78 -11.56
N ALA A 191 3.10 -18.22 -11.11
CA ALA A 191 4.24 -18.51 -11.97
C ALA A 191 3.98 -19.57 -13.06
N PRO A 192 3.43 -20.76 -12.76
CA PRO A 192 3.14 -21.77 -13.78
C PRO A 192 2.10 -21.30 -14.80
N VAL A 193 1.08 -20.55 -14.38
CA VAL A 193 0.09 -19.97 -15.32
C VAL A 193 0.77 -18.97 -16.25
N ALA A 194 1.67 -18.14 -15.71
CA ALA A 194 2.44 -17.20 -16.52
C ALA A 194 3.36 -17.91 -17.52
N VAL A 195 3.99 -19.03 -17.13
CA VAL A 195 4.78 -19.87 -18.05
C VAL A 195 3.92 -20.37 -19.20
N VAL A 196 2.77 -20.96 -18.92
CA VAL A 196 1.86 -21.48 -19.95
C VAL A 196 1.41 -20.37 -20.91
N ALA A 197 1.15 -19.16 -20.42
CA ALA A 197 0.80 -18.01 -21.26
C ALA A 197 1.99 -17.45 -22.06
N LEU A 198 3.20 -17.50 -21.50
CA LEU A 198 4.41 -16.99 -22.14
C LEU A 198 4.96 -17.94 -23.22
N ILE A 199 4.76 -19.26 -23.13
CA ILE A 199 5.21 -20.21 -24.16
C ILE A 199 4.71 -19.82 -25.57
N PRO A 200 3.40 -19.73 -25.85
CA PRO A 200 2.92 -19.39 -27.19
C PRO A 200 3.33 -17.96 -27.58
N THR A 201 3.41 -17.05 -26.62
CA THR A 201 3.85 -15.68 -26.84
C THR A 201 5.31 -15.63 -27.32
N THR A 202 6.20 -16.38 -26.66
CA THR A 202 7.60 -16.48 -27.04
C THR A 202 7.75 -17.11 -28.42
N LEU A 203 7.01 -18.18 -28.71
CA LEU A 203 7.04 -18.80 -30.05
C LEU A 203 6.55 -17.86 -31.15
N PHE A 204 5.58 -17.00 -30.86
CA PHE A 204 5.06 -16.03 -31.83
C PHE A 204 5.99 -14.83 -32.06
N PHE A 205 6.53 -14.24 -30.99
CA PHE A 205 7.35 -13.03 -31.08
C PHE A 205 8.85 -13.28 -31.26
N GLU A 206 9.33 -14.45 -30.83
CA GLU A 206 10.74 -14.82 -30.74
C GLU A 206 10.91 -16.33 -31.06
N PRO A 207 10.52 -16.80 -32.27
CA PRO A 207 10.51 -18.22 -32.62
C PRO A 207 11.89 -18.89 -32.51
N ASP A 208 12.96 -18.14 -32.82
CA ASP A 208 14.34 -18.62 -32.79
C ASP A 208 14.98 -18.54 -31.39
N ALA A 209 14.25 -18.12 -30.36
CA ALA A 209 14.82 -17.95 -29.02
C ALA A 209 15.40 -19.26 -28.43
N PRO A 210 14.74 -20.43 -28.53
CA PRO A 210 15.29 -21.68 -28.00
C PRO A 210 16.56 -22.12 -28.71
N SER A 211 16.61 -22.02 -30.04
CA SER A 211 17.78 -22.40 -30.83
C SER A 211 18.96 -21.45 -30.55
N LEU A 212 18.71 -20.14 -30.49
CA LEU A 212 19.74 -19.16 -30.14
C LEU A 212 20.26 -19.35 -28.71
N ALA A 213 19.39 -19.71 -27.76
CA ALA A 213 19.80 -20.01 -26.39
C ALA A 213 20.72 -21.25 -26.33
N MET A 214 20.45 -22.29 -27.14
CA MET A 214 21.31 -23.47 -27.24
C MET A 214 22.66 -23.14 -27.88
N GLU A 215 22.67 -22.32 -28.93
CA GLU A 215 23.89 -21.87 -29.61
C GLU A 215 24.79 -21.07 -28.67
N LEU A 216 24.26 -20.00 -28.04
CA LEU A 216 25.00 -19.20 -27.06
C LEU A 216 25.38 -20.02 -25.82
N GLY A 217 24.57 -21.02 -25.50
CA GLY A 217 24.78 -21.97 -24.43
C GLY A 217 25.97 -22.91 -24.59
N GLN A 218 26.59 -22.98 -25.78
CA GLN A 218 27.89 -23.65 -25.93
C GLN A 218 28.96 -23.01 -25.04
N ASN A 219 28.81 -21.72 -24.76
CA ASN A 219 29.58 -21.04 -23.72
C ASN A 219 28.91 -21.25 -22.35
N GLY A 220 29.53 -22.03 -21.47
CA GLY A 220 28.99 -22.31 -20.13
C GLY A 220 28.70 -21.06 -19.28
N THR A 221 29.38 -19.94 -19.54
CA THR A 221 29.10 -18.66 -18.89
C THR A 221 27.71 -18.12 -19.21
N PHE A 222 27.18 -18.38 -20.41
CA PHE A 222 25.83 -17.95 -20.79
C PHE A 222 24.78 -18.61 -19.89
N TRP A 223 24.82 -19.93 -19.72
CA TRP A 223 23.88 -20.66 -18.86
C TRP A 223 24.01 -20.23 -17.40
N MET A 224 25.23 -20.01 -16.91
CA MET A 224 25.46 -19.52 -15.55
C MET A 224 24.81 -18.15 -15.32
N LEU A 225 24.98 -17.21 -16.26
CA LEU A 225 24.41 -15.87 -16.17
C LEU A 225 22.89 -15.88 -16.36
N LEU A 226 22.37 -16.71 -17.25
CA LEU A 226 20.92 -16.90 -17.45
C LEU A 226 20.26 -17.47 -16.20
N PHE A 227 20.91 -18.46 -15.56
CA PHE A 227 20.48 -19.02 -14.29
C PHE A 227 20.51 -17.98 -13.18
N LEU A 228 21.62 -17.24 -13.02
CA LEU A 228 21.74 -16.19 -12.01
C LEU A 228 20.70 -15.07 -12.21
N ASN A 229 20.45 -14.69 -13.46
CA ASN A 229 19.44 -13.70 -13.82
C ASN A 229 18.03 -14.19 -13.45
N SER A 230 17.70 -15.45 -13.76
CA SER A 230 16.42 -16.06 -13.42
C SER A 230 16.25 -16.28 -11.91
N PHE A 231 17.34 -16.59 -11.21
CA PHE A 231 17.40 -16.67 -9.75
C PHE A 231 17.09 -15.32 -9.11
N LEU A 232 17.75 -14.25 -9.56
CA LEU A 232 17.45 -12.88 -9.09
C LEU A 232 16.02 -12.45 -9.41
N ALA A 233 15.46 -12.88 -10.55
CA ALA A 233 14.07 -12.58 -10.91
C ALA A 233 13.06 -13.20 -9.93
N TYR A 234 13.37 -14.36 -9.33
CA TYR A 234 12.57 -14.90 -8.23
C TYR A 234 12.61 -13.99 -7.00
N PHE A 235 13.78 -13.48 -6.62
CA PHE A 235 13.87 -12.50 -5.53
C PHE A 235 13.12 -11.21 -5.87
N VAL A 236 13.16 -10.72 -7.11
CA VAL A 236 12.37 -9.55 -7.53
C VAL A 236 10.89 -9.81 -7.31
N ASN A 237 10.35 -10.94 -7.77
CA ASN A 237 8.93 -11.25 -7.63
C ASN A 237 8.54 -11.48 -6.16
N LEU A 238 9.34 -12.24 -5.39
CA LEU A 238 9.09 -12.48 -3.97
C LEU A 238 9.13 -11.18 -3.16
N THR A 239 10.19 -10.38 -3.33
CA THR A 239 10.31 -9.10 -2.62
C THR A 239 9.25 -8.10 -3.06
N ASN A 240 8.79 -8.12 -4.33
CA ASN A 240 7.67 -7.30 -4.80
C ASN A 240 6.38 -7.62 -4.02
N PHE A 241 6.07 -8.91 -3.85
CA PHE A 241 4.93 -9.33 -3.04
C PHE A 241 5.11 -8.99 -1.56
N LEU A 242 6.30 -9.18 -1.00
CA LEU A 242 6.60 -8.82 0.39
C LEU A 242 6.48 -7.31 0.63
N VAL A 243 7.04 -6.47 -0.25
CA VAL A 243 6.87 -5.01 -0.20
C VAL A 243 5.38 -4.68 -0.24
N THR A 244 4.62 -5.28 -1.17
CA THR A 244 3.18 -5.02 -1.31
C THR A 244 2.42 -5.41 -0.03
N LYS A 245 2.73 -6.57 0.54
CA LYS A 245 2.13 -7.10 1.78
C LYS A 245 2.44 -6.24 3.00
N HIS A 246 3.69 -5.79 3.14
CA HIS A 246 4.16 -5.06 4.33
C HIS A 246 3.99 -3.54 4.23
N THR A 247 3.75 -3.00 3.04
CA THR A 247 3.58 -1.55 2.84
C THR A 247 2.23 -1.23 2.19
N SER A 248 2.17 -1.33 0.86
CA SER A 248 0.98 -1.25 0.01
C SER A 248 1.39 -1.35 -1.47
N ALA A 249 0.44 -1.69 -2.35
CA ALA A 249 0.63 -1.60 -3.80
C ALA A 249 1.02 -0.20 -4.28
N LEU A 250 0.63 0.84 -3.54
CA LEU A 250 1.01 2.22 -3.80
C LEU A 250 2.51 2.46 -3.58
N THR A 251 3.05 2.04 -2.43
CA THR A 251 4.47 2.27 -2.10
C THR A 251 5.35 1.70 -3.20
N LEU A 252 5.01 0.49 -3.68
CA LEU A 252 5.70 -0.14 -4.80
C LEU A 252 5.65 0.70 -6.08
N GLN A 253 4.50 1.33 -6.41
CA GLN A 253 4.39 2.21 -7.57
C GLN A 253 5.23 3.48 -7.43
N VAL A 254 5.29 4.07 -6.23
CA VAL A 254 6.16 5.23 -5.97
C VAL A 254 7.62 4.88 -6.17
N LEU A 255 8.08 3.76 -5.59
CA LEU A 255 9.46 3.29 -5.74
C LEU A 255 9.77 2.92 -7.21
N GLY A 256 8.82 2.29 -7.89
CA GLY A 256 8.90 1.99 -9.32
C GLY A 256 9.04 3.24 -10.18
N ASN A 257 8.27 4.29 -9.90
CA ASN A 257 8.38 5.56 -10.63
C ASN A 257 9.71 6.27 -10.33
N ALA A 258 10.23 6.22 -9.10
CA ALA A 258 11.55 6.75 -8.79
C ALA A 258 12.65 6.04 -9.62
N LYS A 259 12.57 4.71 -9.75
CA LYS A 259 13.42 3.95 -10.67
C LYS A 259 13.23 4.39 -12.13
N GLY A 260 11.99 4.68 -12.53
CA GLY A 260 11.63 5.20 -13.85
C GLY A 260 12.30 6.53 -14.16
N VAL A 261 12.31 7.49 -13.23
CA VAL A 261 13.00 8.79 -13.36
C VAL A 261 14.47 8.59 -13.70
N VAL A 262 15.16 7.73 -12.92
CA VAL A 262 16.58 7.43 -13.14
C VAL A 262 16.78 6.78 -14.51
N ALA A 263 15.89 5.86 -14.90
CA ALA A 263 15.94 5.22 -16.22
C ALA A 263 15.77 6.22 -17.37
N VAL A 264 14.88 7.23 -17.23
CA VAL A 264 14.74 8.31 -18.21
C VAL A 264 16.05 9.06 -18.36
N VAL A 265 16.62 9.58 -17.26
CA VAL A 265 17.87 10.36 -17.29
C VAL A 265 19.02 9.57 -17.92
N LEU A 266 19.23 8.33 -17.47
CA LEU A 266 20.27 7.48 -18.02
C LEU A 266 20.05 7.15 -19.50
N SER A 267 18.79 6.96 -19.92
CA SER A 267 18.48 6.68 -21.31
C SER A 267 18.77 7.88 -22.22
N LEU A 268 18.49 9.11 -21.78
CA LEU A 268 18.79 10.33 -22.53
C LEU A 268 20.30 10.53 -22.71
N ILE A 269 21.07 10.32 -21.64
CA ILE A 269 22.54 10.46 -21.66
C ILE A 269 23.19 9.40 -22.56
N TYR A 270 22.73 8.14 -22.45
CA TYR A 270 23.37 7.00 -23.11
C TYR A 270 22.93 6.81 -24.56
N PHE A 271 21.63 6.82 -24.84
CA PHE A 271 21.12 6.56 -26.19
C PHE A 271 21.23 7.79 -27.09
N ARG A 272 21.35 9.00 -26.52
CA ARG A 272 21.49 10.27 -27.27
C ARG A 272 20.46 10.42 -28.40
N ASN A 273 19.26 9.87 -28.19
CA ASN A 273 18.17 10.01 -29.15
C ASN A 273 17.81 11.50 -29.29
N PRO A 274 17.39 11.94 -30.48
CA PRO A 274 16.96 13.33 -30.67
C PRO A 274 15.76 13.60 -29.77
N VAL A 275 15.94 14.47 -28.78
CA VAL A 275 14.89 14.90 -27.86
C VAL A 275 14.61 16.37 -28.03
N ASN A 276 13.33 16.69 -28.19
CA ASN A 276 12.87 18.06 -28.24
C ASN A 276 12.85 18.66 -26.83
N PHE A 277 13.11 19.96 -26.71
CA PHE A 277 12.99 20.69 -25.44
C PHE A 277 11.60 20.49 -24.82
N TYR A 278 10.55 20.54 -25.64
CA TYR A 278 9.18 20.31 -25.20
C TYR A 278 8.94 18.88 -24.67
N SER A 279 9.62 17.86 -25.23
CA SER A 279 9.57 16.49 -24.70
C SER A 279 10.20 16.41 -23.32
N VAL A 280 11.39 17.01 -23.15
CA VAL A 280 12.09 17.06 -21.85
C VAL A 280 11.26 17.81 -20.82
N PHE A 281 10.62 18.91 -21.21
CA PHE A 281 9.70 19.64 -20.35
C PHE A 281 8.52 18.77 -19.93
N GLY A 282 7.87 18.06 -20.87
CA GLY A 282 6.79 17.12 -20.58
C GLY A 282 7.21 15.99 -19.62
N TYR A 283 8.42 15.45 -19.79
CA TYR A 283 9.00 14.48 -18.85
C TYR A 283 9.17 15.09 -17.45
N GLY A 284 9.70 16.31 -17.35
CA GLY A 284 9.84 17.04 -16.09
C GLY A 284 8.51 17.25 -15.38
N VAL A 285 7.49 17.72 -16.09
CA VAL A 285 6.13 17.92 -15.56
C VAL A 285 5.55 16.59 -15.05
N THR A 286 5.75 15.50 -15.81
CA THR A 286 5.31 14.15 -15.41
C THR A 286 5.96 13.72 -14.09
N MET A 287 7.27 13.92 -13.95
CA MET A 287 8.01 13.51 -12.75
C MET A 287 7.64 14.35 -11.53
N THR A 288 7.43 15.66 -11.69
CA THR A 288 6.91 16.53 -10.63
C THR A 288 5.53 16.04 -10.16
N GLY A 289 4.63 15.69 -11.10
CA GLY A 289 3.33 15.11 -10.77
C GLY A 289 3.44 13.81 -9.95
N VAL A 290 4.37 12.92 -10.31
CA VAL A 290 4.62 11.70 -9.54
C VAL A 290 5.06 11.99 -8.10
N VAL A 291 5.95 12.97 -7.91
CA VAL A 291 6.42 13.37 -6.58
C VAL A 291 5.26 13.96 -5.78
N MET A 292 4.48 14.87 -6.37
CA MET A 292 3.29 15.45 -5.75
C MET A 292 2.29 14.35 -5.34
N TYR A 293 2.03 13.39 -6.21
CA TYR A 293 1.14 12.26 -5.93
C TYR A 293 1.63 11.40 -4.77
N SER A 294 2.92 11.06 -4.76
CA SER A 294 3.54 10.31 -3.67
C SER A 294 3.35 11.00 -2.33
N GLN A 295 3.58 12.32 -2.28
CA GLN A 295 3.44 13.13 -1.06
C GLN A 295 1.97 13.26 -0.64
N ALA A 296 1.07 13.58 -1.56
CA ALA A 296 -0.36 13.70 -1.30
C ALA A 296 -0.94 12.41 -0.72
N LYS A 297 -0.55 11.27 -1.27
CA LYS A 297 -1.04 9.97 -0.83
C LYS A 297 -0.42 9.51 0.49
N LYS A 298 0.86 9.81 0.75
CA LYS A 298 1.46 9.63 2.08
C LYS A 298 0.74 10.45 3.14
N ALA A 299 0.44 11.72 2.85
CA ALA A 299 -0.30 12.60 3.75
C ALA A 299 -1.72 12.08 4.01
N ALA A 300 -2.43 11.61 2.98
CA ALA A 300 -3.75 11.00 3.13
C ALA A 300 -3.71 9.76 4.04
N LYS A 301 -2.73 8.87 3.86
CA LYS A 301 -2.55 7.68 4.72
C LYS A 301 -2.26 8.05 6.17
N ARG A 302 -1.39 9.04 6.40
CA ARG A 302 -1.06 9.53 7.75
C ARG A 302 -2.29 10.11 8.44
N THR A 303 -3.07 10.93 7.74
CA THR A 303 -4.30 11.54 8.28
C THR A 303 -5.33 10.47 8.67
N ALA A 304 -5.54 9.47 7.80
CA ALA A 304 -6.44 8.35 8.09
C ALA A 304 -5.99 7.52 9.31
N MET A 305 -4.68 7.36 9.52
CA MET A 305 -4.12 6.67 10.68
C MET A 305 -4.35 7.47 11.97
N LEU A 306 -4.09 8.78 11.96
CA LEU A 306 -4.33 9.66 13.10
C LEU A 306 -5.81 9.69 13.49
N GLN A 307 -6.72 9.71 12.51
CA GLN A 307 -8.16 9.68 12.77
C GLN A 307 -8.61 8.35 13.38
N LYS A 308 -8.01 7.22 12.98
CA LYS A 308 -8.26 5.92 13.62
C LYS A 308 -7.76 5.86 15.06
N MET A 309 -6.60 6.46 15.35
CA MET A 309 -6.06 6.54 16.70
C MET A 309 -6.93 7.41 17.61
N ALA A 310 -7.29 8.60 17.16
CA ALA A 310 -8.18 9.50 17.90
C ALA A 310 -9.57 8.88 18.16
N GLY A 311 -10.11 8.13 17.18
CA GLY A 311 -11.37 7.42 17.36
C GLY A 311 -11.28 6.22 18.32
N ALA A 312 -10.13 5.56 18.41
CA ALA A 312 -9.90 4.48 19.36
C ALA A 312 -9.76 4.99 20.80
N GLU A 313 -9.08 6.14 20.99
CA GLU A 313 -9.01 6.81 22.30
C GLU A 313 -10.39 7.32 22.74
N ALA A 314 -11.14 7.99 21.86
CA ALA A 314 -12.50 8.44 22.17
C ALA A 314 -13.48 7.28 22.48
N GLY A 315 -13.30 6.13 21.83
CA GLY A 315 -14.08 4.91 22.12
C GLY A 315 -13.68 4.22 23.43
N GLY A 316 -12.40 4.29 23.81
CA GLY A 316 -11.89 3.78 25.09
C GLY A 316 -12.32 4.65 26.29
N ASP A 317 -12.27 5.97 26.15
CA ASP A 317 -12.71 6.92 27.18
C ASP A 317 -14.23 6.84 27.43
N GLY A 318 -15.03 6.52 26.40
CA GLY A 318 -16.47 6.31 26.55
C GLY A 318 -16.84 5.04 27.34
N LEU A 319 -16.03 3.98 27.23
CA LEU A 319 -16.18 2.75 28.02
C LEU A 319 -15.77 2.97 29.49
N LEU A 320 -14.64 3.66 29.72
CA LEU A 320 -14.18 4.02 31.06
C LEU A 320 -15.15 4.98 31.77
N GLY A 321 -15.72 5.95 31.05
CA GLY A 321 -16.75 6.85 31.59
C GLY A 321 -18.06 6.15 31.95
N GLY A 322 -18.47 5.13 31.16
CA GLY A 322 -19.63 4.31 31.43
C GLY A 322 -19.48 3.40 32.66
N GLU A 323 -18.30 2.80 32.84
CA GLU A 323 -17.98 1.98 34.02
C GLU A 323 -17.90 2.83 35.29
N GLN A 324 -17.34 4.05 35.22
CA GLN A 324 -17.31 4.97 36.36
C GLN A 324 -18.72 5.46 36.76
N GLN A 325 -19.61 5.74 35.79
CA GLN A 325 -21.00 6.11 36.08
C GLN A 325 -21.80 4.95 36.69
N GLN A 326 -21.59 3.71 36.22
CA GLN A 326 -22.24 2.54 36.82
C GLN A 326 -21.76 2.27 38.24
N GLN A 327 -20.46 2.42 38.52
CA GLN A 327 -19.92 2.27 39.87
C GLN A 327 -20.43 3.37 40.82
N GLN A 328 -20.54 4.61 40.37
CA GLN A 328 -21.14 5.69 41.17
C GLN A 328 -22.63 5.45 41.47
N GLN A 329 -23.42 4.97 40.50
CA GLN A 329 -24.82 4.64 40.73
C GLN A 329 -25.00 3.46 41.70
N GLN A 330 -24.15 2.43 41.61
CA GLN A 330 -24.18 1.32 42.57
C GLN A 330 -23.81 1.77 43.98
N GLN A 331 -22.80 2.63 44.14
CA GLN A 331 -22.44 3.18 45.45
C GLN A 331 -23.55 4.06 46.03
N GLN A 332 -24.22 4.88 45.22
CA GLN A 332 -25.37 5.67 45.69
C GLN A 332 -26.56 4.79 46.11
N GLN A 333 -26.84 3.71 45.39
CA GLN A 333 -27.90 2.76 45.77
C GLN A 333 -27.55 2.00 47.06
N GLN A 334 -26.29 1.60 47.25
CA GLN A 334 -25.85 0.94 48.48
C GLN A 334 -25.89 1.90 49.68
N ALA A 335 -25.46 3.16 49.50
CA ALA A 335 -25.55 4.18 50.54
C ALA A 335 -27.02 4.50 50.92
N ALA A 336 -27.91 4.57 49.93
CA ALA A 336 -29.35 4.77 50.18
C ALA A 336 -29.98 3.57 50.91
N ALA A 337 -29.60 2.33 50.56
CA ALA A 337 -30.06 1.11 51.24
C ALA A 337 -29.55 1.03 52.69
N ALA A 338 -28.29 1.39 52.94
CA ALA A 338 -27.72 1.44 54.29
C ALA A 338 -28.38 2.51 55.17
N ALA A 339 -28.68 3.69 54.61
CA ALA A 339 -29.41 4.74 55.32
C ALA A 339 -30.87 4.37 55.63
N ALA A 340 -31.52 3.59 54.74
CA ALA A 340 -32.85 3.05 54.99
C ALA A 340 -32.85 1.98 56.10
N ALA A 341 -31.84 1.11 56.12
CA ALA A 341 -31.65 0.11 57.19
C ALA A 341 -31.40 0.78 58.56
N ALA A 342 -30.63 1.88 58.60
CA ALA A 342 -30.39 2.65 59.82
C ALA A 342 -31.64 3.36 60.37
N LYS A 343 -32.62 3.71 59.51
CA LYS A 343 -33.91 4.28 59.94
C LYS A 343 -34.97 3.24 60.34
N GLY A 344 -34.75 1.96 60.00
CA GLY A 344 -35.67 0.86 60.32
C GLY A 344 -35.34 0.08 61.59
N GLY A 345 -34.18 0.30 62.21
CA GLY A 345 -33.73 -0.42 63.40
C GLY A 345 -34.13 0.25 64.70
N GLY A 346 -35.28 -0.15 65.26
CA GLY A 346 -35.59 0.06 66.67
C GLY A 346 -34.67 -0.82 67.56
N THR A 347 -33.92 -0.16 68.44
CA THR A 347 -33.46 -0.61 69.78
C THR A 347 -33.06 -2.09 69.95
N ASN A 348 -31.75 -2.37 69.87
CA ASN A 348 -30.91 -3.12 70.84
C ASN A 348 -29.69 -3.71 70.13
N GLY A 349 -28.51 -3.11 70.30
CA GLY A 349 -27.28 -3.63 69.71
C GLY A 349 -26.04 -2.90 70.22
N ASN A 350 -25.05 -3.69 70.66
CA ASN A 350 -23.83 -3.29 71.38
C ASN A 350 -23.02 -2.18 70.72
N ALA A 351 -22.38 -1.33 71.54
CA ALA A 351 -21.45 -0.28 71.14
C ALA A 351 -20.27 -0.74 70.25
N ALA A 352 -19.99 -2.05 70.21
CA ALA A 352 -19.00 -2.65 69.33
C ALA A 352 -19.41 -2.64 67.83
N GLU A 353 -20.71 -2.71 67.54
CA GLU A 353 -21.24 -2.84 66.17
C GLU A 353 -21.31 -1.48 65.45
N THR A 354 -21.68 -0.43 66.19
CA THR A 354 -21.64 0.97 65.71
C THR A 354 -20.21 1.44 65.44
N THR A 355 -19.24 0.98 66.24
CA THR A 355 -17.81 1.29 66.06
C THR A 355 -17.20 0.55 64.86
N ALA A 356 -17.69 -0.65 64.54
CA ALA A 356 -17.28 -1.41 63.36
C ALA A 356 -17.80 -0.77 62.06
N LEU A 357 -19.03 -0.26 62.06
CA LEU A 357 -19.62 0.44 60.91
C LEU A 357 -18.95 1.79 60.63
N LEU A 358 -18.57 2.55 61.67
CA LEU A 358 -17.82 3.80 61.51
C LEU A 358 -16.40 3.56 60.94
N ARG A 359 -15.70 2.50 61.37
CA ARG A 359 -14.40 2.12 60.78
C ARG A 359 -14.49 1.60 59.35
N ALA A 360 -15.61 0.96 58.99
CA ALA A 360 -15.87 0.54 57.61
C ALA A 360 -16.13 1.74 56.68
N ALA A 361 -16.83 2.76 57.17
CA ALA A 361 -17.04 4.02 56.45
C ALA A 361 -15.74 4.84 56.28
N GLU A 362 -14.86 4.85 57.29
CA GLU A 362 -13.56 5.52 57.23
C GLU A 362 -12.60 4.87 56.22
N LYS A 363 -12.61 3.53 56.12
CA LYS A 363 -11.83 2.78 55.11
C LYS A 363 -12.32 2.99 53.66
N LEU A 364 -13.60 3.31 53.47
CA LEU A 364 -14.14 3.65 52.15
C LEU A 364 -13.79 5.09 51.74
N GLY A 365 -13.49 5.97 52.71
CA GLY A 365 -13.05 7.36 52.46
C GLY A 365 -11.55 7.54 52.24
N SER A 366 -10.71 6.59 52.68
CA SER A 366 -9.23 6.72 52.62
C SER A 366 -8.56 5.88 51.52
N GLY A 367 -9.17 5.78 50.34
CA GLY A 367 -8.48 5.28 49.15
C GLY A 367 -7.40 6.26 48.70
N ASN A 368 -6.16 6.02 49.11
CA ASN A 368 -4.98 6.77 48.67
C ASN A 368 -4.77 6.58 47.16
N PHE A 369 -5.39 7.43 46.34
CA PHE A 369 -4.99 7.64 44.96
C PHE A 369 -3.79 8.58 44.96
N GLY A 370 -2.62 8.00 44.69
CA GLY A 370 -1.39 8.75 44.54
C GLY A 370 -1.52 9.84 43.49
N GLY A 371 -1.33 11.09 43.94
CA GLY A 371 -0.78 12.19 43.16
C GLY A 371 -1.69 12.83 42.11
N HIS A 372 -2.55 13.77 42.53
CA HIS A 372 -2.53 15.16 42.03
C HIS A 372 -3.57 16.00 42.80
N THR A 373 -3.08 17.07 43.43
CA THR A 373 -3.83 18.05 44.22
C THR A 373 -4.98 18.68 43.44
N ILE A 374 -6.22 18.60 43.95
CA ILE A 374 -7.29 19.54 43.60
C ILE A 374 -7.75 20.25 44.87
N ILE A 375 -7.53 21.56 44.87
CA ILE A 375 -7.95 22.52 45.88
C ILE A 375 -9.49 22.53 45.94
N SER A 376 -10.03 22.25 47.11
CA SER A 376 -11.45 22.42 47.42
C SER A 376 -11.75 23.88 47.78
N VAL A 377 -12.79 24.45 47.19
CA VAL A 377 -13.53 25.61 47.72
C VAL A 377 -14.99 25.15 47.87
N PRO A 378 -15.62 25.28 49.04
CA PRO A 378 -17.00 24.86 49.23
C PRO A 378 -18.01 26.01 49.09
N ALA A 379 -19.23 25.60 48.74
CA ALA A 379 -20.53 26.18 49.10
C ALA A 379 -20.89 27.60 48.61
N ASN A 380 -22.01 27.73 47.89
CA ASN A 380 -23.30 27.88 48.58
C ASN A 380 -24.49 27.75 47.61
N ALA A 381 -25.58 27.23 48.15
CA ALA A 381 -26.88 27.13 47.54
C ALA A 381 -27.56 28.51 47.43
N SER A 382 -28.43 28.70 46.42
CA SER A 382 -29.77 29.28 46.58
C SER A 382 -30.48 29.45 45.23
N ALA A 383 -31.81 29.23 45.26
CA ALA A 383 -32.83 29.63 44.27
C ALA A 383 -32.70 29.02 42.86
N ARG A 384 -33.48 28.01 42.43
CA ARG A 384 -34.95 27.94 42.39
C ARG A 384 -35.57 29.30 42.03
N GLU A 385 -35.79 29.54 40.75
CA GLU A 385 -37.08 30.01 40.23
C GLU A 385 -37.11 30.04 38.68
N GLN A 386 -38.22 29.50 38.16
CA GLN A 386 -38.95 29.92 36.97
C GLN A 386 -38.21 29.98 35.60
N GLN A 387 -38.44 29.02 34.70
CA GLN A 387 -39.65 28.85 33.88
C GLN A 387 -39.72 29.80 32.64
N LYS A 388 -39.71 29.15 31.47
CA LYS A 388 -40.40 29.48 30.20
C LYS A 388 -39.90 30.63 29.30
N SER A 389 -39.95 30.25 28.01
CA SER A 389 -39.90 31.07 26.80
C SER A 389 -38.50 31.63 26.49
N GLY A 390 -37.96 31.54 25.28
CA GLY A 390 -38.61 31.64 23.99
C GLY A 390 -37.99 32.84 23.28
N ARG A 391 -37.29 32.56 22.18
CA ARG A 391 -36.72 33.49 21.19
C ARG A 391 -35.37 34.13 21.49
N LEU A 392 -34.56 34.06 20.43
CA LEU A 392 -33.30 34.73 20.14
C LEU A 392 -33.34 36.24 20.42
N PRO A 393 -32.17 36.86 20.58
CA PRO A 393 -31.69 37.66 19.45
C PRO A 393 -30.20 37.46 19.13
N MET A 394 -29.89 37.38 17.83
CA MET A 394 -28.64 37.90 17.27
C MET A 394 -28.69 39.44 17.37
N PRO A 395 -27.57 40.17 17.57
CA PRO A 395 -26.79 40.56 16.37
C PRO A 395 -25.28 40.91 16.57
N ARG A 396 -24.59 40.98 15.42
CA ARG A 396 -23.35 41.73 15.08
C ARG A 396 -22.05 41.21 15.73
N GLY A 397 -20.95 40.96 15.02
CA GLY A 397 -20.46 41.51 13.76
C GLY A 397 -19.21 42.35 14.04
N PHE A 398 -18.02 41.75 13.91
CA PHE A 398 -16.69 42.40 13.85
C PHE A 398 -15.81 41.51 12.94
N SER A 399 -15.51 41.91 11.69
CA SER A 399 -14.33 42.71 11.24
C SER A 399 -13.04 42.30 11.97
N SER A 400 -12.17 41.50 11.34
CA SER A 400 -11.08 41.90 10.42
C SER A 400 -10.02 42.74 11.09
N VAL A 401 -8.84 42.16 11.38
CA VAL A 401 -7.53 42.86 11.32
C VAL A 401 -6.44 41.84 10.95
N TYR A 402 -5.81 42.10 9.80
CA TYR A 402 -4.47 41.67 9.39
C TYR A 402 -3.40 42.49 10.14
N GLU A 403 -2.21 41.91 10.34
CA GLU A 403 -0.85 42.52 10.44
C GLU A 403 -0.02 41.64 11.42
N VAL A 404 1.22 41.22 11.16
CA VAL A 404 2.29 41.66 10.25
C VAL A 404 3.00 40.44 9.67
#